data_AF-A0A1V4CGI7-F1
#
_entry.id   AF-A0A1V4CGI7-F1
#
_cell.length_a   1.000
_cell.length_b   1.000
_cell.length_c   1.000
_cell.angle_alpha   90.00
_cell.angle_beta   90.00
_cell.angle_gamma   90.00
#
_symmetry.space_group_name_H-M   'P 1'
#
loop_
_entity.id
_entity.type
_entity.pdbx_description
1 polymer ?
#
loop_
_entity_poly.entity_id
_entity_poly.type
_entity_poly.pdbx_seq_one_letter_code
_entity_poly.pdbx_strand_id
1 'polypeptide(L)'
;MNVVNRVAAGSRLEGDLLFEGGLLVQGEISGQIRVNGRLIIWKGGVVRGTVRVQGDLYLFGQLGVTEGSAQDTQLECHGMAYVAQTGVSTGTLMAKRLQLYEGADLRGPFKTLKLGSTLPVLHDVQSQQPLRAPGGRS
;
A
#
# COMPACT_ATOMS: atom_id res chain seq x y z
N MET A 1 -19.36 -1.21 -2.03
CA MET A 1 -18.44 -1.61 -0.96
C MET A 1 -18.28 -3.12 -1.07
N ASN A 2 -17.26 -3.63 -1.78
CA ASN A 2 -17.19 -5.05 -2.17
C ASN A 2 -16.18 -5.82 -1.31
N VAL A 3 -16.56 -6.13 -0.07
CA VAL A 3 -15.79 -7.01 0.82
C VAL A 3 -16.50 -8.36 0.83
N VAL A 4 -15.92 -9.32 0.10
CA VAL A 4 -16.53 -10.64 -0.15
C VAL A 4 -15.74 -11.77 0.49
N ASN A 5 -14.49 -11.51 0.88
CA ASN A 5 -13.64 -12.48 1.55
C ASN A 5 -13.59 -12.20 3.06
N ARG A 6 -13.56 -13.26 3.86
CA ARG A 6 -13.48 -13.18 5.31
C ARG A 6 -12.59 -14.26 5.90
N VAL A 7 -11.64 -13.86 6.73
CA VAL A 7 -10.95 -14.75 7.68
C VAL A 7 -11.58 -14.55 9.05
N ALA A 8 -12.37 -15.52 9.49
CA ALA A 8 -13.10 -15.45 10.75
C ALA A 8 -12.17 -15.57 11.96
N ALA A 9 -12.63 -15.08 13.12
CA ALA A 9 -11.94 -15.29 14.38
C ALA A 9 -11.73 -16.79 14.65
N GLY A 10 -10.59 -17.14 15.25
CA GLY A 10 -10.18 -18.53 15.47
C GLY A 10 -9.65 -19.26 14.24
N SER A 11 -9.67 -18.64 13.06
CA SER A 11 -9.05 -19.18 11.85
C SER A 11 -7.61 -18.69 11.70
N ARG A 12 -6.73 -19.56 11.19
CA ARG A 12 -5.36 -19.22 10.79
C ARG A 12 -5.10 -19.68 9.36
N LEU A 13 -4.66 -18.76 8.50
CA LEU A 13 -4.24 -19.06 7.13
C LEU A 13 -2.77 -18.70 6.95
N GLU A 14 -2.02 -19.55 6.24
CA GLU A 14 -0.59 -19.36 6.01
C GLU A 14 -0.21 -19.79 4.59
N GLY A 15 0.62 -18.99 3.90
CA GLY A 15 1.14 -19.33 2.57
C GLY A 15 1.12 -18.15 1.58
N ASP A 16 0.99 -18.48 0.29
CA ASP A 16 0.72 -17.49 -0.77
C ASP A 16 -0.80 -17.38 -0.96
N LEU A 17 -1.35 -16.24 -0.57
CA LEU A 17 -2.79 -16.01 -0.46
C LEU A 17 -3.23 -14.91 -1.42
N LEU A 18 -4.15 -15.24 -2.34
CA LEU A 18 -4.78 -14.31 -3.25
C LEU A 18 -6.25 -14.15 -2.90
N PHE A 19 -6.69 -12.91 -2.70
CA PHE A 19 -8.08 -12.56 -2.47
C PHE A 19 -8.56 -11.61 -3.58
N GLU A 20 -9.47 -12.10 -4.41
CA GLU A 20 -10.17 -11.28 -5.39
C GLU A 20 -11.24 -10.45 -4.69
N GLY A 21 -11.16 -9.12 -4.80
CA GLY A 21 -12.02 -8.19 -4.07
C GLY A 21 -11.53 -7.88 -2.64
N GLY A 22 -12.40 -7.30 -1.82
CA GLY A 22 -12.05 -6.89 -0.47
C GLY A 22 -11.97 -8.05 0.53
N LEU A 23 -11.11 -7.90 1.54
CA LEU A 23 -10.85 -8.87 2.59
C LEU A 23 -11.11 -8.27 3.98
N LEU A 24 -11.89 -8.97 4.79
CA LEU A 24 -12.06 -8.74 6.22
C LEU A 24 -11.29 -9.80 7.02
N VAL A 25 -10.38 -9.36 7.88
CA VAL A 25 -9.57 -10.23 8.74
C VAL A 25 -9.99 -10.05 10.19
N GLN A 26 -10.48 -11.11 10.81
CA GLN A 26 -10.81 -11.20 12.24
C GLN A 26 -10.01 -12.31 12.95
N GLY A 27 -9.39 -13.21 12.19
CA GLY A 27 -8.45 -14.22 12.67
C GLY A 27 -7.00 -13.86 12.32
N GLU A 28 -6.18 -14.86 12.04
CA GLU A 28 -4.76 -14.69 11.74
C GLU A 28 -4.44 -15.05 10.29
N ILE A 29 -3.67 -14.19 9.61
CA ILE A 29 -3.11 -14.50 8.29
C ILE A 29 -1.62 -14.19 8.24
N SER A 30 -0.85 -15.05 7.58
CA SER A 30 0.59 -14.87 7.40
C SER A 30 1.10 -15.37 6.04
N GLY A 31 2.13 -14.71 5.50
CA GLY A 31 2.84 -15.16 4.30
C GLY A 31 2.89 -14.08 3.21
N GLN A 32 2.78 -14.49 1.95
CA GLN A 32 2.70 -13.58 0.81
C GLN A 32 1.23 -13.36 0.48
N ILE A 33 0.73 -12.14 0.69
CA ILE A 33 -0.70 -11.86 0.65
C ILE A 33 -0.99 -10.80 -0.40
N ARG A 34 -1.93 -11.08 -1.31
CA ARG A 34 -2.39 -10.14 -2.34
C ARG A 34 -3.89 -9.96 -2.20
N VAL A 35 -4.32 -8.70 -2.05
CA VAL A 35 -5.72 -8.32 -1.96
C VAL A 35 -6.06 -7.37 -3.11
N ASN A 36 -6.84 -7.85 -4.07
CA ASN A 36 -7.32 -7.08 -5.23
C ASN A 36 -8.56 -6.26 -4.85
N GLY A 37 -8.43 -5.48 -3.78
CA GLY A 37 -9.51 -4.73 -3.17
C GLY A 37 -9.05 -4.06 -1.89
N ARG A 38 -9.99 -3.81 -0.98
CA ARG A 38 -9.72 -3.21 0.32
C ARG A 38 -9.34 -4.27 1.34
N LEU A 39 -8.45 -3.93 2.27
CA LEU A 39 -8.11 -4.77 3.41
C LEU A 39 -8.64 -4.14 4.70
N ILE A 40 -9.41 -4.90 5.47
CA ILE A 40 -9.88 -4.51 6.80
C ILE A 40 -9.29 -5.49 7.81
N ILE A 41 -8.35 -5.02 8.63
CA ILE A 41 -7.81 -5.77 9.77
C ILE A 41 -8.65 -5.37 10.97
N TRP A 42 -9.64 -6.20 11.30
CA TRP A 42 -10.57 -5.94 12.39
C TRP A 42 -9.91 -6.11 13.76
N LYS A 43 -10.60 -5.67 14.81
CA LYS A 43 -10.20 -5.92 16.20
C LYS A 43 -10.01 -7.43 16.44
N GLY A 44 -8.87 -7.81 17.00
CA GLY A 44 -8.46 -9.21 17.20
C GLY A 44 -7.84 -9.88 15.96
N GLY A 45 -7.92 -9.25 14.78
CA GLY A 45 -7.28 -9.73 13.56
C GLY A 45 -5.78 -9.43 13.55
N VAL A 46 -4.98 -10.37 13.05
CA VAL A 46 -3.52 -10.25 12.96
C VAL A 46 -3.05 -10.57 11.55
N VAL A 47 -2.26 -9.69 10.96
CA VAL A 47 -1.67 -9.85 9.62
C VAL A 47 -0.15 -9.80 9.71
N ARG A 48 0.53 -10.79 9.11
CA ARG A 48 2.00 -10.91 9.08
C ARG A 48 2.52 -11.23 7.68
N GLY A 49 3.78 -10.90 7.40
CA GLY A 49 4.45 -11.20 6.14
C GLY A 49 4.39 -10.07 5.11
N THR A 50 4.47 -10.41 3.82
CA THR A 50 4.51 -9.44 2.72
C THR A 50 3.13 -9.28 2.12
N VAL A 51 2.50 -8.13 2.35
CA VAL A 51 1.10 -7.85 2.00
C VAL A 51 1.01 -6.75 0.96
N ARG A 52 0.29 -6.99 -0.13
CA ARG A 52 -0.05 -5.99 -1.15
C ARG A 52 -1.55 -5.80 -1.23
N VAL A 53 -1.98 -4.54 -1.08
CA VAL A 53 -3.39 -4.14 -1.10
C VAL A 53 -3.58 -3.14 -2.24
N GLN A 54 -4.41 -3.49 -3.23
CA GLN A 54 -4.67 -2.58 -4.35
C GLN A 54 -5.57 -1.39 -3.95
N GLY A 55 -6.49 -1.61 -3.02
CA GLY A 55 -7.40 -0.59 -2.51
C GLY A 55 -6.94 0.03 -1.20
N ASP A 56 -7.90 0.43 -0.38
CA ASP A 56 -7.68 1.05 0.92
C ASP A 56 -7.40 0.02 2.03
N LEU A 57 -6.67 0.44 3.05
CA LEU A 57 -6.42 -0.30 4.28
C LEU A 57 -7.17 0.35 5.45
N TYR A 58 -7.85 -0.47 6.24
CA TYR A 58 -8.42 -0.08 7.53
C TYR A 58 -7.83 -0.96 8.63
N LEU A 59 -7.04 -0.36 9.52
CA LEU A 59 -6.32 -1.04 10.59
C LEU A 59 -6.97 -0.74 11.95
N PHE A 60 -7.68 -1.74 12.47
CA PHE A 60 -8.27 -1.77 13.83
C PHE A 60 -7.63 -2.84 14.71
N GLY A 61 -7.00 -3.85 14.12
CA GLY A 61 -6.25 -4.91 14.81
C GLY A 61 -4.75 -4.70 14.73
N GLN A 62 -4.02 -5.77 14.44
CA GLN A 62 -2.56 -5.78 14.48
C GLN A 62 -1.93 -6.11 13.12
N LEU A 63 -0.97 -5.27 12.72
CA LEU A 63 -0.07 -5.50 11.60
C LEU A 63 1.35 -5.77 12.12
N GLY A 64 1.82 -7.01 11.99
CA GLY A 64 3.10 -7.47 12.50
C GLY A 64 3.04 -8.15 13.87
N VAL A 65 4.21 -8.37 14.47
CA VAL A 65 4.38 -9.02 15.77
C VAL A 65 4.93 -8.02 16.78
N THR A 66 4.42 -8.03 18.02
CA THR A 66 4.78 -7.04 19.05
C THR A 66 6.29 -7.04 19.37
N GLU A 67 6.92 -8.22 19.30
CA GLU A 67 8.37 -8.41 19.53
C GLU A 67 9.13 -8.79 18.25
N GLY A 68 8.52 -8.59 17.07
CA GLY A 68 9.13 -8.88 15.78
C GLY A 68 9.96 -7.72 15.24
N SER A 69 10.81 -8.02 14.26
CA SER A 69 11.47 -6.99 13.45
C SER A 69 10.45 -6.34 12.52
N ALA A 70 10.62 -5.05 12.25
CA ALA A 70 9.79 -4.34 11.27
C ALA A 70 9.94 -4.87 9.83
N GLN A 71 10.94 -5.73 9.59
CA GLN A 71 11.18 -6.41 8.32
C GLN A 71 10.33 -7.68 8.18
N ASP A 72 9.86 -8.25 9.29
CA ASP A 72 9.06 -9.49 9.30
C ASP A 72 7.66 -9.28 8.71
N THR A 73 7.19 -8.04 8.69
CA THR A 73 5.91 -7.66 8.10
C THR A 73 6.05 -6.39 7.31
N GLN A 74 5.71 -6.46 6.03
CA GLN A 74 5.73 -5.34 5.09
C GLN A 74 4.37 -5.26 4.40
N LEU A 75 3.69 -4.14 4.55
CA LEU A 75 2.43 -3.88 3.87
C LEU A 75 2.57 -2.72 2.90
N GLU A 76 2.24 -2.96 1.64
CA GLU A 76 2.14 -1.96 0.58
C GLU A 76 0.66 -1.77 0.18
N CYS A 77 0.13 -0.58 0.44
CA CYS A 77 -1.24 -0.18 0.16
C CYS A 77 -1.27 0.85 -0.97
N HIS A 78 -1.96 0.55 -2.07
CA HIS A 78 -2.06 1.46 -3.22
C HIS A 78 -3.21 2.46 -3.09
N GLY A 79 -3.96 2.42 -1.99
CA GLY A 79 -4.99 3.39 -1.61
C GLY A 79 -4.61 4.23 -0.39
N MET A 80 -5.64 4.61 0.37
CA MET A 80 -5.49 5.27 1.67
C MET A 80 -5.37 4.22 2.78
N ALA A 81 -4.47 4.45 3.74
CA ALA A 81 -4.40 3.67 4.96
C ALA A 81 -4.95 4.47 6.16
N TYR A 82 -5.99 3.93 6.79
CA TYR A 82 -6.61 4.46 7.99
C TYR A 82 -6.17 3.62 9.20
N VAL A 83 -5.54 4.25 10.18
CA VAL A 83 -5.12 3.59 11.42
C VAL A 83 -5.99 4.10 12.56
N ALA A 84 -6.88 3.25 13.06
CA ALA A 84 -7.83 3.60 14.10
C ALA A 84 -7.16 3.67 15.49
N GLN A 85 -7.90 4.15 16.49
CA GLN A 85 -7.47 4.19 17.90
C GLN A 85 -6.96 2.85 18.45
N THR A 86 -7.42 1.74 17.89
CA THR A 86 -7.04 0.38 18.33
C THR A 86 -6.02 -0.28 17.39
N GLY A 87 -5.68 0.39 16.30
CA GLY A 87 -4.78 -0.12 15.28
C GLY A 87 -3.33 -0.07 15.76
N VAL A 88 -2.65 -1.21 15.69
CA VAL A 88 -1.23 -1.35 16.02
C VAL A 88 -0.46 -1.83 14.80
N SER A 89 0.65 -1.17 14.46
CA SER A 89 1.59 -1.64 13.46
C SER A 89 3.01 -1.66 14.00
N THR A 90 3.62 -2.84 14.06
CA THR A 90 5.06 -2.99 14.31
C THR A 90 5.86 -3.24 13.03
N GLY A 91 5.17 -3.62 11.95
CA GLY A 91 5.76 -3.80 10.62
C GLY A 91 5.95 -2.51 9.84
N THR A 92 6.56 -2.64 8.66
CA THR A 92 6.67 -1.57 7.68
C THR A 92 5.32 -1.32 6.99
N LEU A 93 4.80 -0.09 7.06
CA LEU A 93 3.53 0.30 6.43
C LEU A 93 3.75 1.38 5.34
N MET A 94 3.47 1.03 4.09
CA MET A 94 3.53 1.94 2.96
C MET A 94 2.13 2.15 2.39
N ALA A 95 1.72 3.39 2.17
CA ALA A 95 0.43 3.70 1.55
C ALA A 95 0.50 4.95 0.68
N LYS A 96 -0.38 5.16 -0.31
CA LYS A 96 -0.37 6.46 -1.05
C LYS A 96 -0.64 7.64 -0.13
N ARG A 97 -1.53 7.45 0.84
CA ARG A 97 -1.90 8.42 1.86
C ARG A 97 -2.12 7.69 3.18
N LEU A 98 -1.83 8.39 4.28
CA LEU A 98 -1.96 7.87 5.65
C LEU A 98 -2.83 8.82 6.46
N GLN A 99 -3.79 8.26 7.20
CA GLN A 99 -4.58 8.97 8.19
C GLN A 99 -4.56 8.18 9.51
N LEU A 100 -4.09 8.83 10.57
CA LEU A 100 -4.05 8.27 11.91
C LEU A 100 -5.13 8.95 12.75
N TYR A 101 -5.83 8.15 13.55
CA TYR A 101 -6.75 8.62 14.57
C TYR A 101 -6.08 8.58 15.94
N GLU A 102 -6.63 9.33 16.88
CA GLU A 102 -6.15 9.37 18.28
C GLU A 102 -6.01 7.95 18.84
N GLY A 103 -4.86 7.65 19.44
CA GLY A 103 -4.54 6.33 20.03
C GLY A 103 -3.94 5.30 19.08
N ALA A 104 -3.84 5.58 17.78
CA ALA A 104 -3.12 4.72 16.84
C ALA A 104 -1.64 4.53 17.25
N ASP A 105 -1.14 3.30 17.22
CA ASP A 105 0.22 2.94 17.63
C ASP A 105 1.03 2.39 16.45
N LEU A 106 1.92 3.22 15.88
CA LEU A 106 2.82 2.85 14.79
C LEU A 106 4.26 2.82 15.29
N ARG A 107 4.82 1.62 15.46
CA ARG A 107 6.18 1.38 15.96
C ARG A 107 7.19 1.02 14.86
N GLY A 108 6.70 0.65 13.67
CA GLY A 108 7.53 0.33 12.51
C GLY A 108 7.76 1.52 11.57
N PRO A 109 8.62 1.38 10.54
CA PRO A 109 8.77 2.39 9.49
C PRO A 109 7.46 2.58 8.73
N PHE A 110 7.04 3.82 8.56
CA PHE A 110 5.90 4.15 7.71
C PHE A 110 6.27 5.21 6.69
N LYS A 111 5.78 5.06 5.45
CA LYS A 111 6.11 5.96 4.34
C LYS A 111 4.91 6.13 3.42
N THR A 112 4.74 7.32 2.88
CA THR A 112 3.79 7.53 1.78
C THR A 112 4.43 7.17 0.44
N LEU A 113 3.72 6.43 -0.41
CA LEU A 113 4.13 6.14 -1.77
C LEU A 113 4.03 7.41 -2.63
N LYS A 114 5.10 7.74 -3.36
CA LYS A 114 5.06 8.83 -4.35
C LYS A 114 4.22 8.39 -5.54
N LEU A 115 3.12 9.08 -5.81
CA LEU A 115 2.36 8.94 -7.06
C LEU A 115 3.24 9.44 -8.21
N GLY A 116 3.86 8.52 -8.95
CA GLY A 116 4.53 8.77 -10.22
C GLY A 116 5.62 9.85 -10.17
N SER A 117 6.88 9.43 -10.16
CA SER A 117 7.82 10.09 -11.07
C SER A 117 7.33 9.79 -12.48
N THR A 118 6.47 10.65 -13.03
CA THR A 118 6.29 10.75 -14.47
C THR A 118 7.70 10.88 -15.04
N LEU A 119 8.17 9.86 -15.76
CA LEU A 119 9.41 9.99 -16.52
C LEU A 119 9.24 11.26 -17.38
N PRO A 120 10.16 12.23 -17.33
CA PRO A 120 10.09 13.33 -18.27
C PRO A 120 10.20 12.72 -19.67
N VAL A 121 9.13 12.79 -20.45
CA VAL A 121 9.18 12.50 -21.87
C VAL A 121 10.00 13.62 -22.49
N LEU A 122 11.28 13.36 -22.71
CA LEU A 122 12.15 14.20 -23.54
C LEU A 122 11.50 14.32 -24.91
N HIS A 123 10.91 15.47 -25.19
CA HIS A 123 10.58 15.84 -26.57
C HIS A 123 11.89 16.28 -27.19
N ASP A 124 12.45 15.46 -28.07
CA ASP A 124 13.57 15.87 -28.92
C ASP A 124 13.14 17.11 -29.70
N VAL A 125 13.75 18.24 -29.35
CA VAL A 125 13.64 19.49 -30.08
C VAL A 125 14.36 19.28 -31.41
N GLN A 126 13.63 18.96 -32.47
CA GLN A 126 14.15 19.11 -33.83
C GLN A 126 14.27 20.61 -34.13
N SER A 127 15.47 21.13 -33.88
CA SER A 127 15.98 22.38 -34.41
C SER A 127 16.10 22.29 -35.94
N GLN A 128 15.01 22.60 -36.66
CA GLN A 128 15.14 23.04 -38.05
C GLN A 128 15.40 24.53 -38.08
N GLN A 129 16.68 24.87 -38.14
CA GLN A 129 17.21 26.17 -38.50
C GLN A 129 17.00 26.39 -40.01
N PRO A 130 16.29 27.42 -40.48
CA PRO A 130 16.44 27.87 -41.85
C PRO A 130 17.71 28.72 -41.94
N LEU A 131 18.72 28.26 -42.69
CA LEU A 131 19.86 29.09 -43.07
C LEU A 131 19.37 30.35 -43.82
N ARG A 132 19.91 31.50 -43.44
CA ARG A 132 19.60 32.80 -44.05
C ARG A 132 20.71 33.27 -44.99
N ALA A 133 20.28 33.87 -46.10
CA ALA A 133 20.90 34.96 -46.89
C ALA A 133 22.07 34.62 -47.84
N PRO A 134 22.40 35.45 -48.88
CA PRO A 134 22.02 36.85 -49.12
C PRO A 134 21.53 37.18 -50.55
N GLY A 135 21.13 38.43 -50.78
CA GLY A 135 20.47 38.91 -51.99
C GLY A 135 21.35 39.12 -53.24
N GLY A 136 20.68 39.48 -54.34
CA GLY A 136 21.29 39.93 -55.59
C GLY A 136 20.25 40.60 -56.49
N ARG A 137 20.51 41.87 -56.83
CA ARG A 137 19.77 42.69 -57.80
C ARG A 137 20.00 42.16 -59.23
N SER A 138 18.97 42.21 -60.07
CA SER A 138 18.99 42.76 -61.45
C SER A 138 17.56 42.85 -61.96
#